data_AF-J9AMZ4-F1
#
_entry.id   AF-J9AMZ4-F1
#
_cell.length_a   1.000
_cell.length_b   1.000
_cell.length_c   1.000
_cell.angle_alpha   90.00
_cell.angle_beta   90.00
_cell.angle_gamma   90.00
#
_symmetry.space_group_name_H-M   'P 1'
#
loop_
_entity.id
_entity.type
_entity.pdbx_description
1 polymer ?
#
loop_
_entity_poly.entity_id
_entity_poly.type
_entity_poly.pdbx_seq_one_letter_code
_entity_poly.pdbx_strand_id
1 'polypeptide(L)'
;MLPCRLVVMRHGERIDDLFPEWIHKSTSSGLYQAFDLNMPLTLPELKRPFKHYEDDTIISEMGFVLAEMVGRGLLINKSIPDIIYASPALRCVQTAHSVLKGMGKKTKLKFVLNQHFLNLLNFIQMENQNLQHLKNFTMLKFNIDINYVPFETNGKCKKLIEF
;
A
#
# COMPACT_ATOMS: atom_id res chain seq x y z
N MET A 1 -0.61 19.98 -26.51
CA MET A 1 -0.65 18.69 -25.78
C MET A 1 -0.40 18.99 -24.30
N LEU A 2 -1.26 18.58 -23.37
CA LEU A 2 -0.98 18.79 -21.93
C LEU A 2 0.21 17.90 -21.52
N PRO A 3 1.19 18.41 -20.75
CA PRO A 3 2.32 17.60 -20.32
C PRO A 3 1.85 16.48 -19.39
N CYS A 4 2.34 15.28 -19.67
CA CYS A 4 2.17 14.13 -18.82
C CYS A 4 3.16 14.21 -17.65
N ARG A 5 2.68 13.97 -16.43
CA ARG A 5 3.52 14.06 -15.23
C ARG A 5 3.51 12.73 -14.48
N LEU A 6 4.64 12.03 -14.51
CA LEU A 6 4.91 10.90 -13.65
C LEU A 6 5.47 11.43 -12.32
N VAL A 7 4.95 10.92 -11.22
CA VAL A 7 5.45 11.10 -9.86
C VAL A 7 5.79 9.70 -9.36
N VAL A 8 6.91 9.54 -8.67
CA VAL A 8 7.28 8.24 -8.06
C VAL A 8 7.50 8.51 -6.59
N MET A 9 6.98 7.64 -5.73
CA MET A 9 7.01 7.85 -4.29
C MET A 9 7.32 6.54 -3.57
N ARG A 10 8.29 6.55 -2.67
CA ARG A 10 8.55 5.39 -1.80
C ARG A 10 7.41 5.22 -0.78
N HIS A 11 7.15 3.98 -0.36
CA HIS A 11 6.31 3.70 0.80
C HIS A 11 6.75 4.47 2.06
N GLY A 12 5.82 4.66 3.00
CA GLY A 12 6.08 5.26 4.30
C GLY A 12 7.01 4.43 5.19
N GLU A 13 7.37 5.00 6.34
CA GLU A 13 8.19 4.37 7.37
C GLU A 13 7.61 3.01 7.77
N ARG A 14 8.46 1.97 7.80
CA ARG A 14 8.04 0.60 8.09
C ARG A 14 8.20 0.28 9.57
N ILE A 15 7.31 -0.54 10.10
CA ILE A 15 7.34 -0.95 11.50
C ILE A 15 8.50 -1.89 11.83
N ASP A 16 8.89 -2.76 10.91
CA ASP A 16 10.00 -3.71 11.11
C ASP A 16 11.38 -3.06 11.08
N ASP A 17 11.53 -1.96 10.33
CA ASP A 17 12.75 -1.14 10.34
C ASP A 17 12.94 -0.43 11.71
N LEU A 18 11.84 -0.03 12.36
CA LEU A 18 11.86 0.66 13.66
C LEU A 18 11.94 -0.28 14.85
N PHE A 19 11.20 -1.38 14.78
CA PHE A 19 10.96 -2.26 15.91
C PHE A 19 11.34 -3.70 15.52
N PRO A 20 12.58 -4.13 15.81
CA PRO A 20 12.97 -5.52 15.62
C PRO A 20 12.06 -6.46 16.43
N GLU A 21 11.64 -7.56 15.80
CA GLU A 21 10.73 -8.56 16.36
C GLU A 21 9.36 -8.01 16.79
N TRP A 22 8.88 -6.96 16.11
CA TRP A 22 7.63 -6.29 16.47
C TRP A 22 6.43 -7.23 16.52
N ILE A 23 6.35 -8.24 15.65
CA ILE A 23 5.25 -9.21 15.65
C ILE A 23 5.27 -10.03 16.92
N HIS A 24 6.43 -10.59 17.29
CA HIS A 24 6.55 -11.37 18.52
C HIS A 24 6.15 -10.54 19.75
N LYS A 25 6.70 -9.31 19.87
CA LYS A 25 6.42 -8.41 21.00
C LYS A 25 4.95 -7.99 21.07
N SER A 26 4.39 -7.56 19.94
CA SER A 26 3.00 -7.07 19.86
C SER A 26 1.94 -8.16 19.91
N THR A 27 2.30 -9.45 19.82
CA THR A 27 1.32 -10.56 19.82
C THR A 27 1.53 -11.58 20.93
N SER A 28 2.41 -11.27 21.88
CA SER A 28 2.77 -12.13 23.01
C SER A 28 1.58 -12.53 23.90
N SER A 29 0.53 -11.72 23.96
CA SER A 29 -0.71 -12.00 24.71
C SER A 29 -1.73 -12.87 23.96
N GLY A 30 -1.41 -13.28 22.72
CA GLY A 30 -2.31 -13.99 21.80
C GLY A 30 -3.19 -13.07 20.94
N LEU A 31 -3.17 -11.76 21.21
CA LEU A 31 -3.83 -10.73 20.41
C LEU A 31 -2.82 -9.63 20.06
N TYR A 32 -3.07 -8.91 18.96
CA TYR A 32 -2.25 -7.75 18.63
C TYR A 32 -2.46 -6.61 19.63
N GLN A 33 -1.38 -6.10 20.18
CA GLN A 33 -1.33 -4.94 21.06
C GLN A 33 -0.12 -4.07 20.71
N ALA A 34 -0.39 -2.82 20.31
CA ALA A 34 0.65 -1.82 20.12
C ALA A 34 1.36 -1.54 21.46
N PHE A 35 2.69 -1.57 21.45
CA PHE A 35 3.53 -1.27 22.62
C PHE A 35 4.26 0.08 22.51
N ASP A 36 4.18 0.73 21.36
CA ASP A 36 4.75 2.05 21.09
C ASP A 36 3.71 2.92 20.38
N LEU A 37 3.74 4.23 20.65
CA LEU A 37 2.78 5.19 20.08
C LEU A 37 2.88 5.32 18.55
N ASN A 38 4.03 4.99 17.96
CA ASN A 38 4.22 4.99 16.52
C ASN A 38 3.72 3.69 15.85
N MET A 39 3.26 2.70 16.62
CA MET A 39 2.63 1.51 16.07
C MET A 39 1.13 1.73 15.84
N PRO A 40 0.55 1.20 14.74
CA PRO A 40 -0.88 1.28 14.53
C PRO A 40 -1.68 0.62 15.65
N LEU A 41 -2.77 1.25 16.09
CA LEU A 41 -3.61 0.73 17.17
C LEU A 41 -4.25 -0.62 16.83
N THR A 42 -4.51 -0.86 15.55
CA THR A 42 -5.05 -2.11 15.03
C THR A 42 -4.32 -2.53 13.78
N LEU A 43 -4.13 -3.84 13.61
CA LEU A 43 -3.66 -4.37 12.34
C LEU A 43 -4.77 -4.32 11.28
N PRO A 44 -4.39 -4.23 9.99
CA PRO A 44 -5.34 -4.44 8.90
C PRO A 44 -6.09 -5.77 9.05
N GLU A 45 -7.39 -5.77 8.82
CA GLU A 45 -8.22 -6.98 8.89
C GLU A 45 -7.98 -7.87 7.66
N LEU A 46 -6.83 -8.54 7.62
CA LEU A 46 -6.43 -9.41 6.51
C LEU A 46 -6.81 -10.88 6.69
N LYS A 47 -7.44 -11.24 7.83
CA LYS A 47 -7.75 -12.63 8.22
C LYS A 47 -6.56 -13.57 7.94
N ARG A 48 -5.35 -13.16 8.34
CA ARG A 48 -4.10 -13.91 8.17
C ARG A 48 -3.39 -14.10 9.52
N PRO A 49 -2.60 -15.17 9.70
CA PRO A 49 -1.75 -15.33 10.87
C PRO A 49 -0.83 -14.13 11.09
N PHE A 50 -0.59 -13.75 12.35
CA PHE A 50 0.29 -12.62 12.68
C PHE A 50 1.70 -12.78 12.12
N LYS A 51 2.23 -14.01 12.09
CA LYS A 51 3.55 -14.30 11.51
C LYS A 51 3.72 -13.80 10.06
N HIS A 52 2.65 -13.78 9.26
CA HIS A 52 2.75 -13.32 7.86
C HIS A 52 3.03 -11.81 7.72
N TYR A 53 2.91 -11.04 8.81
CA TYR A 53 3.32 -9.64 8.83
C TYR A 53 4.83 -9.45 9.00
N GLU A 54 5.59 -10.51 9.32
CA GLU A 54 7.06 -10.46 9.32
C GLU A 54 7.60 -10.32 7.88
N ASP A 55 7.02 -11.09 6.95
CA ASP A 55 7.41 -11.06 5.53
C ASP A 55 6.79 -9.87 4.76
N ASP A 56 5.62 -9.40 5.21
CA ASP A 56 4.85 -8.33 4.58
C ASP A 56 4.34 -7.33 5.62
N THR A 57 5.30 -6.57 6.14
CA THR A 57 5.12 -5.57 7.18
C THR A 57 4.18 -4.41 6.80
N ILE A 58 3.77 -3.68 7.83
CA ILE A 58 2.94 -2.47 7.74
C ILE A 58 3.78 -1.19 7.89
N ILE A 59 3.20 -0.05 7.52
CA ILE A 59 3.75 1.26 7.87
C ILE A 59 3.38 1.68 9.30
N SER A 60 4.20 2.56 9.87
CA SER A 60 3.97 3.18 11.18
C SER A 60 2.88 4.25 11.15
N GLU A 61 2.42 4.70 12.33
CA GLU A 61 1.51 5.85 12.44
C GLU A 61 2.12 7.11 11.78
N MET A 62 3.42 7.34 11.97
CA MET A 62 4.14 8.40 11.25
C MET A 62 4.16 8.17 9.74
N GLY A 63 4.32 6.94 9.28
CA GLY A 63 4.18 6.57 7.88
C GLY A 63 2.81 6.93 7.29
N PHE A 64 1.72 6.68 8.03
CA PHE A 64 0.37 7.11 7.66
C PHE A 64 0.25 8.64 7.58
N VAL A 65 0.71 9.35 8.61
CA VAL A 65 0.63 10.82 8.69
C VAL A 65 1.40 11.48 7.56
N LEU A 66 2.64 11.07 7.30
CA LEU A 66 3.47 11.65 6.23
C LEU A 66 2.86 11.41 4.85
N ALA A 67 2.33 10.21 4.61
CA ALA A 67 1.63 9.91 3.36
C ALA A 67 0.37 10.78 3.19
N GLU A 68 -0.41 10.99 4.26
CA GLU A 68 -1.56 11.90 4.23
C GLU A 68 -1.14 13.35 3.95
N MET A 69 -0.02 13.82 4.52
CA MET A 69 0.54 15.14 4.24
C MET A 69 0.95 15.30 2.77
N VAL A 70 1.57 14.29 2.17
CA VAL A 70 1.87 14.29 0.72
C VAL A 70 0.58 14.43 -0.09
N GLY A 71 -0.46 13.68 0.26
CA GLY A 71 -1.79 13.79 -0.34
C GLY A 71 -2.36 15.22 -0.28
N ARG A 72 -2.31 15.84 0.89
CA ARG A 72 -2.73 17.25 1.07
C ARG A 72 -1.91 18.19 0.20
N GLY A 73 -0.60 17.97 0.10
CA GLY A 73 0.29 18.74 -0.78
C GLY A 73 -0.09 18.64 -2.26
N LEU A 74 -0.42 17.43 -2.74
CA LEU A 74 -0.90 17.23 -4.12
C LEU A 74 -2.22 17.97 -4.38
N LEU A 75 -3.13 17.97 -3.40
CA LEU A 75 -4.39 18.70 -3.48
C LEU A 75 -4.17 20.22 -3.55
N ILE A 76 -3.40 20.78 -2.62
CA ILE A 76 -3.12 22.23 -2.53
C ILE A 76 -2.45 22.73 -3.81
N ASN A 77 -1.51 21.94 -4.36
CA ASN A 77 -0.81 22.27 -5.59
C ASN A 77 -1.60 21.97 -6.88
N LYS A 78 -2.88 21.63 -6.77
CA LYS A 78 -3.76 21.26 -7.91
C LYS A 78 -3.11 20.19 -8.81
N SER A 79 -2.30 19.32 -8.22
CA SER A 79 -1.48 18.30 -8.87
C SER A 79 -2.04 16.90 -8.63
N ILE A 80 -3.37 16.80 -8.52
CA ILE A 80 -4.09 15.57 -8.28
C ILE A 80 -3.82 14.60 -9.46
N PRO A 81 -3.35 13.37 -9.18
CA PRO A 81 -3.14 12.36 -10.21
C PRO A 81 -4.46 11.83 -10.75
N ASP A 82 -4.45 11.42 -12.01
CA ASP A 82 -5.60 10.78 -12.66
C ASP A 82 -5.67 9.28 -12.30
N ILE A 83 -4.51 8.64 -12.10
CA ILE A 83 -4.38 7.23 -11.75
C ILE A 83 -3.24 7.05 -10.74
N ILE A 84 -3.39 6.10 -9.81
CA ILE A 84 -2.40 5.74 -8.79
C ILE A 84 -2.10 4.25 -8.88
N TYR A 85 -0.83 3.90 -9.02
CA TYR A 85 -0.30 2.54 -9.10
C TYR A 85 0.45 2.26 -7.81
N ALA A 86 0.30 1.07 -7.23
CA ALA A 86 1.09 0.68 -6.07
C ALA A 86 1.56 -0.76 -6.18
N SER A 87 2.78 -0.99 -5.70
CA SER A 87 3.29 -2.33 -5.43
C SER A 87 2.33 -3.11 -4.52
N PRO A 88 2.23 -4.44 -4.70
CA PRO A 88 1.37 -5.30 -3.88
C PRO A 88 1.82 -5.43 -2.41
N ALA A 89 3.01 -4.94 -2.06
CA ALA A 89 3.47 -4.93 -0.67
C ALA A 89 2.52 -4.09 0.20
N LEU A 90 2.15 -4.60 1.38
CA LEU A 90 1.14 -3.97 2.25
C LEU A 90 1.50 -2.53 2.61
N ARG A 91 2.78 -2.27 2.86
CA ARG A 91 3.32 -0.93 3.09
C ARG A 91 3.05 0.05 1.93
N CYS A 92 3.16 -0.38 0.68
CA CYS A 92 2.90 0.45 -0.50
C CYS A 92 1.40 0.74 -0.64
N VAL A 93 0.56 -0.28 -0.44
CA VAL A 93 -0.90 -0.14 -0.46
C VAL A 93 -1.39 0.82 0.63
N GLN A 94 -0.89 0.67 1.86
CA GLN A 94 -1.22 1.56 2.98
C GLN A 94 -0.78 3.00 2.72
N THR A 95 0.41 3.19 2.16
CA THR A 95 0.92 4.52 1.80
C THR A 95 0.03 5.19 0.76
N ALA A 96 -0.29 4.47 -0.32
CA ALA A 96 -1.16 4.98 -1.38
C ALA A 96 -2.55 5.36 -0.85
N HIS A 97 -3.13 4.51 0.01
CA HIS A 97 -4.40 4.79 0.66
C HIS A 97 -4.37 6.10 1.47
N SER A 98 -3.32 6.32 2.26
CA SER A 98 -3.15 7.53 3.07
C SER A 98 -2.99 8.79 2.21
N VAL A 99 -2.24 8.71 1.11
CA VAL A 99 -2.13 9.81 0.14
C VAL A 99 -3.51 10.18 -0.40
N LEU A 100 -4.35 9.19 -0.71
CA LEU A 100 -5.70 9.42 -1.20
C LEU A 100 -6.64 10.00 -0.15
N LYS A 101 -6.53 9.53 1.08
CA LYS A 101 -7.22 10.12 2.23
C LYS A 101 -6.86 11.61 2.36
N GLY A 102 -5.57 11.95 2.26
CA GLY A 102 -5.09 13.33 2.36
C GLY A 102 -5.57 14.26 1.25
N MET A 103 -5.87 13.73 0.06
CA MET A 103 -6.46 14.49 -1.04
C MET A 103 -7.96 14.79 -0.86
N GLY A 104 -8.61 14.30 0.22
CA GLY A 104 -10.02 14.56 0.50
C GLY A 104 -10.99 13.98 -0.53
N LYS A 105 -10.54 13.07 -1.41
CA LYS A 105 -11.38 12.47 -2.44
C LYS A 105 -11.99 11.15 -1.96
N LYS A 106 -13.33 11.01 -2.12
CA LYS A 106 -14.06 9.72 -2.13
C LYS A 106 -13.99 8.99 -3.49
N THR A 107 -13.21 9.49 -4.46
CA THR A 107 -13.18 8.95 -5.83
C THR A 107 -12.37 7.66 -5.91
N LYS A 108 -12.86 6.72 -6.74
CA LYS A 108 -12.32 5.38 -6.94
C LYS A 108 -10.82 5.36 -7.15
N LEU A 109 -10.14 4.75 -6.20
CA LEU A 109 -8.78 4.25 -6.32
C LEU A 109 -8.73 3.26 -7.48
N LYS A 110 -7.89 3.50 -8.48
CA LYS A 110 -7.61 2.53 -9.54
C LYS A 110 -6.19 2.07 -9.40
N PHE A 111 -5.99 1.09 -8.52
CA PHE A 111 -4.71 0.42 -8.43
C PHE A 111 -4.47 -0.43 -9.66
N VAL A 112 -3.19 -0.57 -9.97
CA VAL A 112 -2.67 -1.49 -10.96
C VAL A 112 -1.65 -2.33 -10.24
N LEU A 113 -1.99 -3.60 -9.99
CA LEU A 113 -0.97 -4.60 -9.82
C LEU A 113 -0.33 -4.80 -11.20
N ASN A 114 0.90 -4.34 -11.39
CA ASN A 114 1.64 -4.65 -12.61
C ASN A 114 1.98 -6.15 -12.62
N GLN A 115 1.71 -6.82 -13.73
CA GLN A 115 2.04 -8.23 -13.96
C GLN A 115 3.56 -8.51 -13.88
N HIS A 116 4.40 -7.50 -14.13
CA HIS A 116 5.85 -7.60 -13.91
C HIS A 116 6.20 -7.76 -12.43
N PHE A 117 5.49 -7.09 -11.53
CA PHE A 117 5.62 -7.28 -10.07
C PHE A 117 5.00 -8.60 -9.59
N LEU A 118 3.91 -9.03 -10.22
CA LEU A 118 3.30 -10.35 -9.98
C LEU A 118 4.24 -11.48 -10.39
N ASN A 119 5.01 -11.30 -11.47
CA ASN A 119 6.04 -12.25 -11.91
C ASN A 119 7.27 -12.23 -10.99
N LEU A 120 7.68 -11.07 -10.46
CA LEU A 120 8.71 -11.00 -9.41
C LEU A 120 8.23 -11.70 -8.13
N LEU A 121 6.95 -11.54 -7.76
CA LEU A 121 6.31 -12.28 -6.67
C LEU A 121 6.24 -13.78 -6.94
N ASN A 122 5.94 -14.21 -8.16
CA ASN A 122 5.98 -15.62 -8.56
C ASN A 122 7.42 -16.18 -8.54
N PHE A 123 8.43 -15.35 -8.83
CA PHE A 123 9.85 -15.71 -8.71
C PHE A 123 10.30 -15.83 -7.25
N ILE A 124 9.78 -14.99 -6.36
CA ILE A 124 10.01 -15.08 -4.90
C ILE A 124 9.21 -16.25 -4.31
N GLN A 125 8.06 -16.62 -4.90
CA GLN A 125 7.27 -17.79 -4.55
C GLN A 125 7.83 -19.08 -5.17
N MET A 126 8.99 -19.52 -4.69
CA MET A 126 9.08 -20.93 -4.34
C MET A 126 8.48 -21.09 -2.94
N GLU A 127 7.36 -21.83 -2.89
CA GLU A 127 6.63 -22.26 -1.69
C GLU A 127 6.02 -21.13 -0.83
N ASN A 128 4.78 -20.74 -1.12
CA ASN A 128 3.75 -20.57 -0.07
C ASN A 128 2.37 -20.24 -0.66
N GLN A 129 1.36 -21.04 -0.28
CA GLN A 129 -0.06 -20.94 -0.65
C GLN A 129 -0.77 -19.67 -0.09
N ASN A 130 -0.03 -18.71 0.45
CA ASN A 130 -0.54 -17.62 1.28
C ASN A 130 -1.01 -16.37 0.51
N LEU A 131 -0.80 -16.30 -0.81
CA LEU A 131 -1.09 -15.11 -1.61
C LEU A 131 -2.55 -14.97 -2.08
N GLN A 132 -3.32 -16.08 -2.16
CA GLN A 132 -4.73 -16.00 -2.55
C GLN A 132 -5.57 -15.24 -1.51
N HIS A 133 -5.17 -15.29 -0.25
CA HIS A 133 -5.84 -14.56 0.84
C HIS A 133 -5.57 -13.05 0.79
N LEU A 134 -4.40 -12.63 0.32
CA LEU A 134 -4.02 -11.23 0.11
C LEU A 134 -4.85 -10.54 -0.98
N LYS A 135 -5.25 -11.28 -2.03
CA LYS A 135 -6.10 -10.73 -3.09
C LYS A 135 -7.50 -10.36 -2.56
N ASN A 136 -8.10 -11.16 -1.69
CA ASN A 136 -9.49 -11.00 -1.30
C ASN A 136 -9.74 -9.95 -0.19
N PHE A 137 -8.79 -9.68 0.70
CA PHE A 137 -9.05 -8.91 1.92
C PHE A 137 -8.57 -7.45 1.90
N THR A 138 -7.45 -7.17 1.23
CA THR A 138 -7.04 -5.79 0.90
C THR A 138 -8.08 -5.09 0.01
N MET A 139 -8.91 -5.85 -0.71
CA MET A 139 -9.90 -5.35 -1.66
C MET A 139 -11.07 -4.56 -1.04
N LEU A 140 -11.50 -4.87 0.20
CA LEU A 140 -12.76 -4.35 0.75
C LEU A 140 -12.66 -2.98 1.43
N LYS A 141 -11.53 -2.65 2.10
CA LYS A 141 -11.31 -1.33 2.73
C LYS A 141 -10.59 -0.33 1.83
N PHE A 142 -9.83 -0.82 0.84
CA PHE A 142 -8.95 0.02 0.02
C PHE A 142 -9.51 0.37 -1.37
N ASN A 143 -10.78 0.04 -1.67
CA ASN A 143 -11.49 0.43 -2.89
C ASN A 143 -10.68 0.16 -4.19
N ILE A 144 -10.25 -1.09 -4.35
CA ILE A 144 -9.30 -1.55 -5.39
C ILE A 144 -10.03 -1.88 -6.71
N ASP A 145 -9.45 -1.50 -7.87
CA ASP A 145 -9.95 -1.91 -9.20
C ASP A 145 -9.45 -3.32 -9.56
N ILE A 146 -10.36 -4.28 -9.57
CA ILE A 146 -10.08 -5.72 -9.75
C ILE A 146 -10.05 -6.16 -11.21
N ASN A 147 -10.58 -5.33 -12.11
CA ASN A 147 -10.74 -5.67 -13.53
C ASN A 147 -9.63 -5.05 -14.38
N TYR A 148 -8.59 -4.51 -13.74
CA TYR A 148 -7.51 -3.84 -14.43
C TYR A 148 -6.61 -4.86 -15.14
N VAL A 149 -6.52 -4.74 -16.46
CA VAL A 149 -5.53 -5.45 -17.29
C VAL A 149 -4.33 -4.50 -17.49
N PRO A 150 -3.08 -4.93 -17.19
CA PRO A 150 -1.89 -4.15 -17.47
C PRO A 150 -1.87 -3.68 -18.92
N PHE A 151 -1.67 -2.38 -19.12
CA PHE A 151 -1.48 -1.85 -20.47
C PHE A 151 -0.16 -2.38 -21.04
N GLU A 152 -0.25 -3.12 -22.15
CA GLU A 152 0.84 -3.14 -23.11
C GLU A 152 0.92 -1.76 -23.75
N THR A 153 2.12 -1.18 -23.75
CA THR A 153 2.40 0.20 -24.11
C THR A 153 1.87 0.55 -25.50
N ASN A 154 0.69 1.18 -25.59
CA ASN A 154 0.27 1.92 -26.76
C ASN A 154 -0.74 3.02 -26.40
N GLY A 155 -0.21 4.24 -26.22
CA GLY A 155 -0.89 5.49 -26.56
C GLY A 155 -1.99 6.02 -25.63
N LYS A 156 -1.61 6.65 -24.50
CA LYS A 156 -2.06 7.99 -24.04
C LYS A 156 -1.59 8.26 -22.61
N CYS A 157 -0.89 9.38 -22.43
CA CYS A 157 -0.14 9.69 -21.23
C CYS A 157 -1.02 10.27 -20.11
N LYS A 158 -0.93 9.71 -18.90
CA LYS A 158 -1.71 10.09 -17.70
C LYS A 158 -0.79 10.37 -16.53
N LYS A 159 -1.24 11.22 -15.59
CA LYS A 159 -0.47 11.48 -14.37
C LYS A 159 -0.46 10.23 -13.49
N LEU A 160 0.74 9.75 -13.17
CA LEU A 160 0.95 8.42 -12.59
C LEU A 160 1.72 8.58 -11.28
N ILE A 161 1.29 7.90 -10.22
CA ILE A 161 2.10 7.68 -9.01
C ILE A 161 2.44 6.20 -8.97
N GLU A 162 3.72 5.84 -8.85
CA GLU A 162 4.16 4.47 -8.59
C GLU A 162 4.74 4.40 -7.16
N PHE A 163 4.24 3.45 -6.36
CA PHE A 163 4.67 3.13 -4.99
C PHE A 163 5.40 1.80 -4.89
#